data_AF-A0A2W5BFH2-F1
#
_entry.id   AF-A0A2W5BFH2-F1
#
_cell.length_a   1.000
_cell.length_b   1.000
_cell.length_c   1.000
_cell.angle_alpha   90.00
_cell.angle_beta   90.00
_cell.angle_gamma   90.00
#
_symmetry.space_group_name_H-M   'P 1'
#
loop_
_entity.id
_entity.type
_entity.pdbx_description
1 polymer ?
#
loop_
_entity_poly.entity_id
_entity_poly.type
_entity_poly.pdbx_seq_one_letter_code
_entity_poly.pdbx_strand_id
1 'polypeptide(L)'
;MPYPFEDWRAAIATQPPLAADLPEWLTRLATAARSGSVHAALNDPARHVPEANEDGVPPRYSAVLILLGGDPDYRPTAIHPFPEDATVVLTHRGVDMRNHSGQMAFPGGAWESQDATPIDTAVREAVEETGLNPGGVEPVAVMDPVYIDRTNFAVVPVIAYWREFSPVHPA
;
A
#
# COMPACT_ATOMS: atom_id res chain seq x y z
N MET A 1 -18.95 14.29 5.33
CA MET A 1 -18.96 13.91 6.76
C MET A 1 -17.63 13.24 7.02
N PRO A 2 -16.87 13.62 8.07
CA PRO A 2 -15.60 12.98 8.37
C PRO A 2 -15.83 11.53 8.82
N TYR A 3 -14.99 10.61 8.35
CA TYR A 3 -14.93 9.24 8.81
C TYR A 3 -14.15 9.17 10.13
N PRO A 4 -14.68 8.49 11.17
CA PRO A 4 -13.96 8.28 12.42
C PRO A 4 -12.69 7.42 12.24
N PHE A 5 -11.66 7.70 13.04
CA PHE A 5 -10.42 6.90 13.05
C PHE A 5 -10.68 5.43 13.36
N GLU A 6 -11.60 5.13 14.27
CA GLU A 6 -11.93 3.76 14.67
C GLU A 6 -12.51 2.95 13.52
N ASP A 7 -13.33 3.58 12.67
CA ASP A 7 -13.91 2.94 11.48
C ASP A 7 -12.82 2.67 10.44
N TRP A 8 -11.92 3.64 10.22
CA TRP A 8 -10.76 3.47 9.35
C TRP A 8 -9.85 2.33 9.83
N ARG A 9 -9.60 2.25 11.14
CA ARG A 9 -8.76 1.20 11.74
C ARG A 9 -9.43 -0.16 11.64
N ALA A 10 -10.74 -0.25 11.87
CA ALA A 10 -11.50 -1.48 11.67
C ALA A 10 -11.49 -1.95 10.21
N ALA A 11 -11.44 -1.01 9.25
CA ALA A 11 -11.40 -1.32 7.82
C ALA A 11 -10.10 -2.04 7.39
N ILE A 12 -9.01 -2.00 8.18
CA ILE A 12 -7.79 -2.78 7.91
C ILE A 12 -8.08 -4.29 7.80
N ALA A 13 -9.02 -4.80 8.62
CA ALA A 13 -9.41 -6.21 8.60
C ALA A 13 -10.28 -6.59 7.39
N THR A 14 -10.72 -5.60 6.59
CA THR A 14 -11.64 -5.81 5.47
C THR A 14 -10.87 -5.81 4.16
N GLN A 15 -10.84 -6.96 3.50
CA GLN A 15 -10.21 -7.09 2.20
C GLN A 15 -11.12 -6.60 1.07
N PRO A 16 -10.60 -5.94 0.03
CA PRO A 16 -11.37 -5.62 -1.16
C PRO A 16 -11.83 -6.91 -1.88
N PRO A 17 -12.91 -6.86 -2.67
CA PRO A 17 -13.24 -7.95 -3.57
C PRO A 17 -12.08 -8.17 -4.57
N LEU A 18 -11.78 -9.42 -4.91
CA LEU A 18 -10.89 -9.70 -6.04
C LEU A 18 -11.75 -9.85 -7.29
N ALA A 19 -11.42 -9.10 -8.33
CA ALA A 19 -12.09 -9.27 -9.61
C ALA A 19 -11.77 -10.64 -10.21
N ALA A 20 -12.75 -11.21 -10.89
CA ALA A 20 -12.64 -12.54 -11.49
C ALA A 20 -11.64 -12.59 -12.67
N ASP A 21 -11.34 -11.43 -13.25
CA ASP A 21 -10.44 -11.20 -14.37
C ASP A 21 -9.11 -10.58 -13.92
N LEU A 22 -8.73 -10.73 -12.65
CA LEU A 22 -7.40 -10.34 -12.20
C LEU A 22 -6.33 -11.19 -12.91
N PRO A 23 -5.17 -10.62 -13.31
CA PRO A 23 -4.12 -11.39 -13.96
C PRO A 23 -3.65 -12.59 -13.11
N GLU A 24 -3.39 -13.71 -13.77
CA GLU A 24 -2.99 -14.95 -13.09
C GLU A 24 -1.70 -14.75 -12.27
N TRP A 25 -0.75 -13.98 -12.83
CA TRP A 25 0.53 -13.67 -12.19
C TRP A 25 0.38 -12.84 -10.91
N LEU A 26 -0.70 -12.06 -10.77
CA LEU A 26 -1.02 -11.28 -9.58
C LEU A 26 -1.82 -12.08 -8.55
N THR A 27 -2.62 -13.05 -9.00
CA THR A 27 -3.56 -13.79 -8.16
C THR A 27 -2.88 -14.48 -7.00
N ARG A 28 -1.69 -15.06 -7.23
CA ARG A 28 -0.90 -15.70 -6.16
C ARG A 28 -0.43 -14.70 -5.11
N LEU A 29 0.08 -13.54 -5.53
CA LEU A 29 0.52 -12.48 -4.63
C LEU A 29 -0.66 -11.92 -3.83
N ALA A 30 -1.78 -11.61 -4.49
CA ALA A 30 -2.98 -11.11 -3.85
C ALA A 30 -3.49 -12.10 -2.79
N THR A 31 -3.61 -13.38 -3.13
CA THR A 31 -4.06 -14.42 -2.18
C THR A 31 -3.10 -14.57 -0.99
N ALA A 32 -1.79 -14.53 -1.23
CA ALA A 32 -0.79 -14.59 -0.17
C ALA A 32 -0.85 -13.37 0.75
N ALA A 33 -1.02 -12.16 0.20
CA ALA A 33 -1.12 -10.93 0.96
C ALA A 33 -2.39 -10.87 1.83
N ARG A 34 -3.52 -11.37 1.30
CA ARG A 34 -4.81 -11.42 2.02
C ARG A 34 -4.84 -12.43 3.17
N SER A 35 -3.95 -13.42 3.18
CA SER A 35 -3.94 -14.50 4.19
C SER A 35 -3.02 -14.22 5.39
N GLY A 36 -2.38 -13.05 5.46
CA GLY A 36 -1.45 -12.69 6.54
C GLY A 36 -0.10 -13.42 6.50
N SER A 37 0.08 -14.42 5.62
CA SER A 37 1.34 -15.17 5.48
C SER A 37 2.53 -14.30 5.07
N VAL A 38 2.28 -13.23 4.30
CA VAL A 38 3.30 -12.27 3.91
C VAL A 38 3.75 -11.44 5.12
N HIS A 39 2.85 -11.13 6.06
CA HIS A 39 3.22 -10.45 7.30
C HIS A 39 4.17 -11.33 8.14
N ALA A 40 3.88 -12.62 8.30
CA ALA A 40 4.76 -13.56 9.00
C ALA A 40 6.12 -13.78 8.30
N ALA A 41 6.18 -13.62 6.97
CA ALA A 41 7.42 -13.75 6.20
C ALA A 41 8.27 -12.47 6.16
N LEU A 42 7.64 -11.29 6.29
CA LEU A 42 8.31 -9.98 6.24
C LEU A 42 8.60 -9.39 7.63
N ASN A 43 7.84 -9.77 8.66
CA ASN A 43 8.03 -9.24 10.00
C ASN A 43 8.85 -10.18 10.90
N ASP A 44 9.85 -9.56 11.52
CA ASP A 44 10.31 -9.93 12.84
C ASP A 44 9.10 -9.90 13.80
N PRO A 45 8.82 -10.97 14.58
CA PRO A 45 7.76 -10.97 15.59
C PRO A 45 7.84 -9.81 16.60
N ALA A 46 8.93 -9.05 16.64
CA ALA A 46 9.07 -7.81 17.40
C ALA A 46 8.24 -6.61 16.87
N ARG A 47 7.68 -6.65 15.66
CA ARG A 47 6.97 -5.48 15.05
C ARG A 47 5.45 -5.49 15.23
N HIS A 48 4.97 -5.83 16.43
CA HIS A 48 3.60 -5.51 16.83
C HIS A 48 3.42 -3.99 16.87
N VAL A 49 2.28 -3.46 16.43
CA VAL A 49 1.95 -2.04 16.60
C VAL A 49 1.63 -1.81 18.07
N PRO A 50 2.46 -1.08 18.84
CA PRO A 50 2.22 -0.89 20.26
C PRO A 50 1.06 0.09 20.50
N GLU A 51 0.46 0.06 21.69
CA GLU A 51 -0.52 1.07 22.09
C GLU A 51 0.11 2.47 22.15
N ALA A 52 1.39 2.55 22.53
CA ALA A 52 2.18 3.76 22.59
C ALA A 52 3.69 3.47 22.47
N ASN A 53 4.46 4.48 22.05
CA ASN A 53 5.92 4.43 22.07
C ASN A 53 6.48 4.59 23.51
N GLU A 54 7.82 4.65 23.65
CA GLU A 54 8.51 4.81 24.94
C GLU A 54 8.09 6.07 25.72
N ASP A 55 7.63 7.11 25.03
CA ASP A 55 7.16 8.36 25.61
C ASP A 55 5.66 8.36 25.95
N GLY A 56 4.95 7.23 25.75
CA GLY A 56 3.52 7.13 25.97
C GLY A 56 2.66 7.75 24.86
N VAL A 57 3.24 8.01 23.68
CA VAL A 57 2.54 8.58 22.52
C VAL A 57 2.03 7.47 21.59
N PRO A 58 0.71 7.38 21.33
CA PRO A 58 0.15 6.42 20.39
C PRO A 58 0.71 6.56 18.97
N PRO A 59 0.83 5.44 18.22
CA PRO A 59 1.35 5.48 16.86
C PRO A 59 0.41 6.24 15.92
N ARG A 60 1.01 6.96 14.97
CA ARG A 60 0.27 7.58 13.86
C ARG A 60 0.03 6.56 12.77
N TYR A 61 -1.19 6.49 12.26
CA TYR A 61 -1.52 5.58 11.18
C TYR A 61 -1.37 6.24 9.81
N SER A 62 -0.92 5.44 8.86
CA SER A 62 -0.67 5.83 7.47
C SER A 62 -0.97 4.66 6.56
N ALA A 63 -1.17 4.92 5.28
CA ALA A 63 -1.27 3.87 4.27
C ALA A 63 -0.38 4.18 3.07
N VAL A 64 0.15 3.13 2.45
CA VAL A 64 0.98 3.21 1.24
C VAL A 64 0.42 2.34 0.14
N LEU A 65 0.54 2.81 -1.11
CA LEU A 65 0.09 2.10 -2.30
C LEU A 65 1.25 1.35 -2.96
N ILE A 66 1.19 0.03 -2.95
CA ILE A 66 2.04 -0.85 -3.76
C ILE A 66 1.29 -1.12 -5.07
N LEU A 67 1.47 -0.21 -6.04
CA LEU A 67 0.80 -0.28 -7.33
C LEU A 67 1.65 -1.08 -8.33
N LEU A 68 1.13 -2.22 -8.77
CA LEU A 68 1.78 -3.15 -9.69
C LEU A 68 1.14 -3.08 -11.07
N GLY A 69 1.94 -2.97 -12.13
CA GLY A 69 1.49 -3.02 -13.52
C GLY A 69 2.13 -4.19 -14.27
N GLY A 70 1.59 -4.54 -15.44
CA GLY A 70 2.12 -5.59 -16.31
C GLY A 70 1.01 -6.23 -17.15
N ASP A 71 1.43 -7.01 -18.15
CA ASP A 71 0.55 -7.68 -19.12
C ASP A 71 -0.55 -8.50 -18.41
N PRO A 72 -1.84 -8.18 -18.62
CA PRO A 72 -2.95 -8.91 -18.01
C PRO A 72 -3.08 -10.35 -18.54
N ASP A 73 -2.62 -10.61 -19.76
CA ASP A 73 -2.73 -11.90 -20.44
C ASP A 73 -1.51 -12.81 -20.19
N TYR A 74 -0.52 -12.34 -19.45
CA TYR A 74 0.65 -13.13 -19.10
C TYR A 74 0.28 -14.37 -18.28
N ARG A 75 0.90 -15.51 -18.62
CA ARG A 75 0.72 -16.80 -17.95
C ARG A 75 2.03 -17.20 -17.27
N PRO A 76 2.09 -17.20 -15.93
CA PRO A 76 3.29 -17.59 -15.19
C PRO A 76 3.79 -18.99 -15.51
N THR A 77 5.11 -19.14 -15.50
CA THR A 77 5.78 -20.44 -15.51
C THR A 77 6.63 -20.59 -14.25
N ALA A 78 7.14 -21.81 -14.00
CA ALA A 78 8.02 -22.04 -12.86
C ALA A 78 9.33 -21.22 -12.91
N ILE A 79 9.79 -20.86 -14.11
CA ILE A 79 11.04 -20.13 -14.33
C ILE A 79 10.83 -18.63 -14.58
N HIS A 80 9.66 -18.23 -15.06
CA HIS A 80 9.25 -16.83 -15.24
C HIS A 80 7.90 -16.62 -14.55
N PRO A 81 7.89 -16.23 -13.26
CA PRO A 81 6.66 -16.09 -12.48
C PRO A 81 5.92 -14.76 -12.73
N PHE A 82 6.54 -13.79 -13.40
CA PHE A 82 6.02 -12.44 -13.64
C PHE A 82 6.27 -12.03 -15.10
N PRO A 83 5.42 -11.15 -15.67
CA PRO A 83 5.66 -10.65 -17.02
C PRO A 83 6.92 -9.78 -17.08
N GLU A 84 7.54 -9.69 -18.25
CA GLU A 84 8.75 -8.87 -18.44
C GLU A 84 8.48 -7.37 -18.30
N ASP A 85 7.24 -6.94 -18.55
CA ASP A 85 6.78 -5.56 -18.40
C ASP A 85 6.22 -5.27 -17.00
N ALA A 86 6.46 -6.15 -16.01
CA ALA A 86 6.03 -5.92 -14.64
C ALA A 86 6.65 -4.62 -14.09
N THR A 87 5.80 -3.70 -13.62
CA THR A 87 6.23 -2.42 -13.05
C THR A 87 5.73 -2.25 -11.63
N VAL A 88 6.42 -1.41 -10.86
CA VAL A 88 5.96 -0.93 -9.55
C VAL A 88 6.15 0.57 -9.45
N VAL A 89 5.17 1.28 -8.89
CA VAL A 89 5.29 2.73 -8.65
C VAL A 89 6.03 2.99 -7.35
N LEU A 90 7.06 3.84 -7.44
CA LEU A 90 7.80 4.36 -6.31
C LEU A 90 7.94 5.87 -6.46
N THR A 91 7.87 6.60 -5.35
CA THR A 91 8.20 8.02 -5.27
C THR A 91 9.61 8.19 -4.73
N HIS A 92 10.28 9.23 -5.21
CA HIS A 92 11.58 9.65 -4.71
C HIS A 92 11.40 11.01 -4.03
N ARG A 93 11.52 11.04 -2.70
CA ARG A 93 11.34 12.30 -1.96
C ARG A 93 12.50 13.25 -2.22
N GLY A 94 12.16 14.47 -2.63
CA GLY A 94 13.12 15.51 -3.00
C GLY A 94 14.18 15.74 -1.92
N VAL A 95 15.40 16.02 -2.35
CA VAL A 95 16.60 16.11 -1.50
C VAL A 95 16.50 17.22 -0.45
N ASP A 96 15.61 18.20 -0.67
CA ASP A 96 15.42 19.38 0.19
C ASP A 96 14.37 19.19 1.31
N MET A 97 13.78 18.01 1.45
CA MET A 97 12.82 17.73 2.53
C MET A 97 13.51 17.45 3.87
N ARG A 98 12.97 18.02 4.95
CA ARG A 98 13.53 17.95 6.32
C ARG A 98 13.64 16.54 6.91
N ASN A 99 12.94 15.55 6.35
CA ASN A 99 13.01 14.13 6.71
C ASN A 99 13.12 13.26 5.44
N HIS A 100 13.93 12.20 5.48
CA HIS A 100 13.96 11.13 4.45
C HIS A 100 14.39 11.54 3.03
N SER A 101 15.27 12.54 2.91
CA SER A 101 15.85 12.99 1.63
C SER A 101 16.50 11.82 0.87
N GLY A 102 16.12 11.63 -0.40
CA GLY A 102 16.77 10.66 -1.29
C GLY A 102 16.31 9.20 -1.14
N GLN A 103 15.31 8.93 -0.31
CA GLN A 103 14.78 7.58 -0.16
C GLN A 103 13.67 7.31 -1.19
N MET A 104 13.73 6.12 -1.80
CA MET A 104 12.63 5.56 -2.56
C MET A 104 11.57 5.05 -1.58
N ALA A 105 10.31 5.40 -1.81
CA ALA A 105 9.20 4.94 -1.02
C ALA A 105 8.02 4.55 -1.94
N PHE A 106 7.09 3.78 -1.42
CA PHE A 106 5.77 3.68 -2.05
C PHE A 106 5.02 5.00 -1.84
N PRO A 107 4.22 5.46 -2.81
CA PRO A 107 3.33 6.60 -2.60
C PRO A 107 2.44 6.37 -1.39
N GLY A 108 2.27 7.37 -0.54
CA GLY A 108 1.46 7.21 0.67
C GLY A 108 1.74 8.23 1.76
N GLY A 109 0.85 8.25 2.74
CA GLY A 109 0.83 9.28 3.77
C GLY A 109 -0.11 8.97 4.92
N ALA A 110 -0.29 9.96 5.78
CA ALA A 110 -1.05 9.80 7.02
C ALA A 110 -2.55 9.70 6.72
N TRP A 111 -3.26 8.96 7.56
CA TRP A 111 -4.72 8.98 7.53
C TRP A 111 -5.25 10.39 7.77
N GLU A 112 -6.25 10.79 6.98
CA GLU A 112 -7.03 11.99 7.19
C GLU A 112 -8.51 11.65 7.36
N SER A 113 -9.25 12.49 8.11
CA SER A 113 -10.67 12.23 8.41
C SER A 113 -11.60 12.17 7.20
N GLN A 114 -11.13 12.48 5.99
CA GLN A 114 -11.89 12.30 4.75
C GLN A 114 -11.76 10.89 4.17
N ASP A 115 -10.79 10.10 4.63
CA ASP A 115 -10.52 8.75 4.16
C ASP A 115 -11.33 7.75 5.02
N ALA A 116 -12.19 6.96 4.37
CA ALA A 116 -13.00 5.96 5.05
C ALA A 116 -12.21 4.70 5.39
N THR A 117 -11.23 4.37 4.55
CA THR A 117 -10.45 3.12 4.62
C THR A 117 -8.97 3.36 4.32
N PRO A 118 -8.08 2.41 4.66
CA PRO A 118 -6.67 2.49 4.26
C PRO A 118 -6.47 2.56 2.75
N ILE A 119 -7.38 1.97 1.97
CA ILE A 119 -7.38 2.07 0.51
C ILE A 119 -7.59 3.53 0.08
N ASP A 120 -8.56 4.22 0.66
CA ASP A 120 -8.83 5.63 0.35
C ASP A 120 -7.61 6.51 0.65
N THR A 121 -6.98 6.30 1.82
CA THR A 121 -5.74 7.00 2.19
C THR A 121 -4.61 6.72 1.18
N ALA A 122 -4.33 5.45 0.87
CA ALA A 122 -3.26 5.08 -0.04
C ALA A 122 -3.48 5.62 -1.46
N VAL A 123 -4.71 5.55 -1.97
CA VAL A 123 -5.06 6.04 -3.31
C VAL A 123 -5.02 7.56 -3.36
N ARG A 124 -5.58 8.26 -2.37
CA ARG A 124 -5.55 9.73 -2.30
C ARG A 124 -4.10 10.23 -2.32
N GLU A 125 -3.27 9.71 -1.43
CA GLU A 125 -1.86 10.11 -1.34
C GLU A 125 -1.10 9.78 -2.62
N ALA A 126 -1.37 8.64 -3.26
CA ALA A 126 -0.78 8.32 -4.55
C ALA A 126 -1.20 9.30 -5.65
N VAL A 127 -2.46 9.74 -5.69
CA VAL A 127 -2.94 10.77 -6.61
C VAL A 127 -2.25 12.11 -6.33
N GLU A 128 -2.13 12.51 -5.07
CA GLU A 128 -1.47 13.75 -4.67
C GLU A 128 0.03 13.77 -5.01
N GLU A 129 0.76 12.67 -4.75
CA GLU A 129 2.21 12.60 -4.96
C GLU A 129 2.61 12.32 -6.43
N THR A 130 1.73 11.66 -7.21
CA THR A 130 2.09 11.16 -8.56
C THR A 130 1.18 11.65 -9.70
N GLY A 131 0.03 12.25 -9.39
CA GLY A 131 -0.97 12.65 -10.37
C GLY A 131 -1.66 11.48 -11.10
N LEU A 132 -1.48 10.23 -10.66
CA LEU A 132 -2.08 9.06 -11.32
C LEU A 132 -3.61 9.19 -11.40
N ASN A 133 -4.21 8.54 -12.40
CA ASN A 133 -5.66 8.42 -12.48
C ASN A 133 -6.13 7.28 -11.56
N PRO A 134 -6.92 7.57 -10.49
CA PRO A 134 -7.39 6.52 -9.58
C PRO A 134 -8.34 5.53 -10.26
N GLY A 135 -8.97 5.88 -11.38
CA GLY A 135 -9.86 4.99 -12.13
C GLY A 135 -9.16 3.75 -12.72
N GLY A 136 -7.84 3.79 -12.89
CA GLY A 136 -7.03 2.67 -13.34
C GLY A 136 -6.45 1.81 -12.21
N VAL A 137 -6.73 2.15 -10.94
CA VAL A 137 -6.17 1.46 -9.77
C VAL A 137 -7.19 0.49 -9.20
N GLU A 138 -6.85 -0.80 -9.17
CA GLU A 138 -7.67 -1.84 -8.57
C GLU A 138 -7.01 -2.40 -7.31
N PRO A 139 -7.50 -2.05 -6.10
CA PRO A 139 -7.01 -2.64 -4.85
C PRO A 139 -7.28 -4.15 -4.79
N VAL A 140 -6.25 -4.93 -4.47
CA VAL A 140 -6.32 -6.41 -4.40
C VAL A 140 -6.07 -6.97 -3.00
N ALA A 141 -5.38 -6.21 -2.13
CA ALA A 141 -5.15 -6.62 -0.75
C ALA A 141 -4.89 -5.41 0.16
N VAL A 142 -5.38 -5.50 1.40
CA VAL A 142 -4.98 -4.65 2.53
C VAL A 142 -4.19 -5.51 3.49
N MET A 143 -3.00 -5.09 3.90
CA MET A 143 -2.14 -5.88 4.77
C MET A 143 -2.15 -5.35 6.20
N ASP A 144 -1.78 -6.20 7.16
CA ASP A 144 -1.57 -5.77 8.54
C ASP A 144 -0.49 -4.68 8.61
N PRO A 145 -0.66 -3.70 9.53
CA PRO A 145 0.26 -2.57 9.64
C PRO A 145 1.66 -3.02 10.02
N VAL A 146 2.66 -2.36 9.42
CA VAL A 146 4.07 -2.46 9.81
C VAL A 146 4.41 -1.27 10.69
N TYR A 147 4.84 -1.54 11.91
CA TYR A 147 5.29 -0.49 12.83
C TYR A 147 6.72 -0.06 12.52
N ILE A 148 6.94 1.25 12.48
CA ILE A 148 8.23 1.90 12.23
C ILE A 148 8.61 2.70 13.49
N ASP A 149 9.34 2.06 14.40
CA ASP A 149 9.70 2.58 15.72
C ASP A 149 10.30 4.00 15.66
N ARG A 150 11.25 4.21 14.74
CA ARG A 150 11.98 5.48 14.61
C ARG A 150 11.06 6.67 14.28
N THR A 151 9.91 6.43 13.65
CA THR A 151 8.98 7.50 13.26
C THR A 151 7.64 7.44 13.99
N ASN A 152 7.43 6.44 14.86
CA ASN A 152 6.16 6.15 15.53
C ASN A 152 4.97 6.05 14.55
N PHE A 153 5.18 5.41 13.40
CA PHE A 153 4.14 5.19 12.39
C PHE A 153 3.74 3.72 12.32
N ALA A 154 2.43 3.46 12.24
CA ALA A 154 1.85 2.21 11.80
C ALA A 154 1.45 2.36 10.33
N VAL A 155 2.21 1.73 9.44
CA VAL A 155 2.03 1.86 7.99
C VAL A 155 1.24 0.67 7.47
N VAL A 156 0.06 0.90 6.91
CA VAL A 156 -0.80 -0.12 6.29
C VAL A 156 -0.45 -0.24 4.80
N PRO A 157 0.13 -1.36 4.34
CA PRO A 157 0.36 -1.58 2.92
C PRO A 157 -0.94 -1.96 2.20
N VAL A 158 -1.23 -1.27 1.10
CA VAL A 158 -2.32 -1.58 0.18
C VAL A 158 -1.70 -2.02 -1.15
N ILE A 159 -1.96 -3.26 -1.58
CA ILE A 159 -1.51 -3.75 -2.89
C ILE A 159 -2.63 -3.50 -3.89
N ALA A 160 -2.28 -2.98 -5.06
CA ALA A 160 -3.21 -2.74 -6.15
C ALA A 160 -2.62 -3.15 -7.50
N TYR A 161 -3.50 -3.53 -8.43
CA TYR A 161 -3.18 -3.72 -9.84
C TYR A 161 -3.49 -2.44 -10.63
N TRP A 162 -2.58 -2.04 -11.50
CA TRP A 162 -2.74 -0.93 -12.41
C TRP A 162 -3.42 -1.41 -13.70
N ARG A 163 -4.75 -1.54 -13.63
CA ARG A 163 -5.63 -1.97 -14.75
C ARG A 163 -5.40 -1.14 -16.02
N GLU A 164 -5.34 0.16 -15.84
CA GLU A 164 -5.15 1.11 -16.92
C GLU A 164 -4.05 2.10 -16.53
N PHE A 165 -2.90 1.97 -17.19
CA PHE A 165 -1.77 2.85 -16.97
C PHE A 165 -2.17 4.32 -17.22
N SER A 166 -1.66 5.21 -16.38
CA SER A 166 -1.73 6.65 -16.61
C SER A 166 -0.35 7.28 -16.41
N PRO A 167 -0.01 8.35 -17.14
CA PRO A 167 1.23 9.08 -16.90
C PRO A 167 1.32 9.53 -15.43
N VAL A 168 2.51 9.41 -14.85
CA VAL A 168 2.82 9.85 -13.49
C VAL A 168 3.91 10.92 -13.51
N HIS A 169 3.79 11.87 -12.60
CA HIS A 169 4.71 12.99 -12.46
C HIS A 169 4.93 13.28 -10.98
N PRO A 170 6.15 13.66 -10.56
CA PRO A 170 6.34 14.12 -9.19
C PRO A 170 5.52 15.40 -8.96
N ALA A 171 4.91 15.48 -7.78
CA ALA A 171 4.24 16.70 -7.29
C ALA A 171 5.18 17.91 -7.18
#